data_AF-A0A2S7ZQM1-F1
#
_entry.id   AF-A0A2S7ZQM1-F1
#
_cell.length_a   1.000
_cell.length_b   1.000
_cell.length_c   1.000
_cell.angle_alpha   90.00
_cell.angle_beta   90.00
_cell.angle_gamma   90.00
#
_symmetry.space_group_name_H-M   'P 1'
#
loop_
_entity.id
_entity.type
_entity.pdbx_description
1 polymer ?
#
loop_
_entity_poly.entity_id
_entity_poly.type
_entity_poly.pdbx_seq_one_letter_code
_entity_poly.pdbx_strand_id
1 'polypeptide(L)'
;MRHVSKAKLSLAVALAIAGSVMPNMMVDAAYTAPYTDNTDFVANSDDMIRVFPEYDKNISSIVANGGMVIIEDGYSNIGYGHSAFATSKNGGDIKLKKGVYNSGRVSTPVALAQGGTINIGVHDHHGEFTGDKIFVEGDVIVKNDPNYSSTINIGIDGEESNWSGLAFNLADENRRNYNHINVFLGERGDWELLYQGGLDGTNLDSSTMPSRVHRLVGSTNRNFQNMVEQNEHNKLYIDKLEGHVNFIYDPNDEYADTEDPEYTPPTTTYNGLTADSFWGGDIHITSAAPNAGAHLYTSRKGLDLSTEDNVNKVLDNLAHKVYYHNYVTGERNLEGTVAIASEGAESGRFKVVTSGYAKEGAITWQADQNGQGKYVYGNTTVTPAPQPVPTPTPTPAPTPTPAPQPAPQPTPAPQPAPQPTPAPQPVPTPT
;
A
#
# COMPACT_ATOMS: atom_id res chain seq x y z
N MET A 1 -27.91 43.52 -39.81
CA MET A 1 -28.71 43.09 -38.64
C MET A 1 -28.37 41.61 -38.41
N ARG A 2 -27.55 41.29 -37.40
CA ARG A 2 -27.98 40.86 -36.03
C ARG A 2 -28.66 39.47 -36.10
N HIS A 3 -28.28 38.38 -35.41
CA HIS A 3 -27.49 38.16 -34.19
C HIS A 3 -26.87 36.74 -34.16
N VAL A 4 -25.94 36.56 -33.20
CA VAL A 4 -25.10 35.38 -32.86
C VAL A 4 -25.73 34.56 -31.72
N SER A 5 -25.42 33.25 -31.63
CA SER A 5 -25.24 32.42 -30.38
C SER A 5 -24.60 31.08 -30.80
N LYS A 6 -23.33 30.66 -30.51
CA LYS A 6 -22.61 30.28 -29.26
C LYS A 6 -23.44 29.35 -28.34
N ALA A 7 -22.97 28.29 -27.70
CA ALA A 7 -21.70 27.53 -27.64
C ALA A 7 -21.96 26.29 -26.75
N LYS A 8 -21.17 25.21 -26.88
CA LYS A 8 -20.62 24.37 -25.79
C LYS A 8 -19.74 23.28 -26.42
N LEU A 9 -18.48 23.65 -26.65
CA LEU A 9 -17.38 22.70 -26.89
C LEU A 9 -16.59 22.70 -25.57
N SER A 10 -16.45 21.53 -24.96
CA SER A 10 -15.72 21.33 -23.70
C SER A 10 -14.25 21.68 -23.91
N LEU A 11 -13.73 22.55 -23.05
CA LEU A 11 -12.38 23.10 -23.09
C LEU A 11 -11.43 22.16 -22.35
N ALA A 12 -10.61 21.41 -23.07
CA ALA A 12 -9.41 20.78 -22.51
C ALA A 12 -8.34 21.87 -22.36
N VAL A 13 -7.99 22.23 -21.13
CA VAL A 13 -6.87 23.12 -20.84
C VAL A 13 -5.64 22.25 -20.58
N ALA A 14 -4.88 21.94 -21.62
CA ALA A 14 -3.51 21.48 -21.47
C ALA A 14 -2.63 22.71 -21.22
N LEU A 15 -2.12 22.87 -20.01
CA LEU A 15 -1.19 23.96 -19.68
C LEU A 15 0.22 23.58 -20.17
N ALA A 16 0.51 23.86 -21.44
CA ALA A 16 1.87 23.81 -21.97
C ALA A 16 2.55 25.17 -21.76
N ILE A 17 3.48 25.27 -20.80
CA ILE A 17 4.28 26.48 -20.59
C ILE A 17 5.57 26.36 -21.42
N ALA A 18 5.63 27.12 -22.51
CA ALA A 18 6.81 27.25 -23.37
C ALA A 18 7.94 28.01 -22.64
N GLY A 19 9.15 27.45 -22.69
CA GLY A 19 10.35 28.02 -22.10
C GLY A 19 10.78 29.34 -22.77
N SER A 20 11.36 30.22 -21.95
CA SER A 20 12.23 31.30 -22.43
C SER A 20 13.46 31.42 -21.53
N VAL A 21 14.60 31.59 -22.18
CA VAL A 21 15.97 31.41 -21.70
C VAL A 21 16.42 32.55 -20.78
N MET A 22 16.96 32.22 -19.61
CA MET A 22 17.97 33.02 -18.88
C MET A 22 19.02 32.06 -18.29
N PRO A 23 20.34 32.32 -18.43
CA PRO A 23 21.39 31.40 -18.03
C PRO A 23 21.69 31.53 -16.53
N ASN A 24 21.89 30.38 -15.88
CA ASN A 24 22.37 30.20 -14.49
C ASN A 24 21.47 30.78 -13.38
N MET A 25 20.41 30.05 -13.06
CA MET A 25 19.93 29.89 -11.68
C MET A 25 19.30 28.49 -11.56
N MET A 26 20.08 27.52 -11.08
CA MET A 26 19.51 26.30 -10.50
C MET A 26 18.73 26.72 -9.26
N VAL A 27 17.41 26.82 -9.39
CA VAL A 27 16.50 26.84 -8.26
C VAL A 27 15.63 25.61 -8.41
N ASP A 28 15.91 24.64 -7.55
CA ASP A 28 15.18 23.42 -7.26
C ASP A 28 13.78 23.78 -6.72
N ALA A 29 12.93 24.36 -7.57
CA ALA A 29 11.64 24.91 -7.20
C ALA A 29 10.58 23.82 -7.30
N ALA A 30 10.34 23.11 -6.20
CA ALA A 30 9.09 22.37 -6.04
C ALA A 30 7.91 23.35 -6.20
N TYR A 31 7.15 23.22 -7.28
CA TYR A 31 5.96 24.03 -7.49
C TYR A 31 4.78 23.41 -6.74
N THR A 32 4.19 24.17 -5.82
CA THR A 32 2.92 23.83 -5.20
C THR A 32 1.79 24.22 -6.16
N ALA A 33 1.12 23.23 -6.73
CA ALA A 33 0.05 23.47 -7.69
C ALA A 33 -1.33 23.52 -7.00
N PRO A 34 -1.99 24.69 -6.89
CA PRO A 34 -3.44 24.70 -6.75
C PRO A 34 -4.05 24.11 -8.03
N TYR A 35 -5.09 23.29 -7.93
CA TYR A 35 -5.66 22.59 -9.09
C TYR A 35 -7.17 22.72 -9.16
N THR A 36 -7.76 22.47 -10.33
CA THR A 36 -9.22 22.41 -10.51
C THR A 36 -9.71 20.99 -10.40
N ASP A 37 -11.00 20.79 -10.19
CA ASP A 37 -11.58 19.45 -10.24
C ASP A 37 -11.27 18.77 -11.59
N ASN A 38 -10.89 17.49 -11.56
CA ASN A 38 -10.46 16.67 -12.70
C ASN A 38 -9.17 17.17 -13.41
N THR A 39 -8.12 17.46 -12.63
CA THR A 39 -6.83 17.92 -13.18
C THR A 39 -5.92 16.75 -13.55
N ASP A 40 -5.21 16.89 -14.67
CA ASP A 40 -4.09 16.04 -15.08
C ASP A 40 -2.75 16.68 -14.68
N PHE A 41 -1.90 15.94 -13.99
CA PHE A 41 -0.53 16.36 -13.66
C PHE A 41 0.47 15.68 -14.57
N VAL A 42 1.33 16.47 -15.22
CA VAL A 42 2.39 15.95 -16.09
C VAL A 42 3.71 16.61 -15.72
N ALA A 43 4.67 15.83 -15.23
CA ALA A 43 6.04 16.27 -14.95
C ALA A 43 6.99 15.69 -16.01
N ASN A 44 7.76 16.53 -16.70
CA ASN A 44 8.74 16.12 -17.70
C ASN A 44 10.17 16.44 -17.27
N SER A 45 11.12 15.58 -17.63
CA SER A 45 12.56 15.81 -17.43
C SER A 45 12.91 16.20 -15.98
N ASP A 46 13.21 17.47 -15.69
CA ASP A 46 13.63 17.92 -14.37
C ASP A 46 12.47 18.52 -13.54
N ASP A 47 11.23 18.43 -14.02
CA ASP A 47 10.04 18.98 -13.33
C ASP A 47 9.80 18.28 -11.98
N MET A 48 9.54 19.08 -10.94
CA MET A 48 9.13 18.62 -9.61
C MET A 48 7.77 19.26 -9.25
N ILE A 49 6.71 18.45 -9.28
CA ILE A 49 5.35 18.89 -8.92
C ILE A 49 5.00 18.34 -7.54
N ARG A 50 4.57 19.22 -6.62
CA ARG A 50 4.04 18.82 -5.32
C ARG A 50 2.61 19.32 -5.16
N VAL A 51 1.70 18.40 -4.85
CA VAL A 51 0.26 18.67 -4.73
C VAL A 51 -0.14 18.44 -3.28
N PHE A 52 -0.85 19.41 -2.72
CA PHE A 52 -1.42 19.34 -1.38
C PHE A 52 -2.93 19.11 -1.46
N PRO A 53 -3.56 18.53 -0.43
CA PRO A 53 -4.99 18.25 -0.45
C PRO A 53 -5.81 19.49 -0.69
N GLU A 54 -6.77 19.39 -1.60
CA GLU A 54 -7.86 20.32 -1.75
C GLU A 54 -9.17 19.55 -1.60
N TYR A 55 -9.95 19.87 -0.56
CA TYR A 55 -11.25 19.25 -0.30
C TYR A 55 -12.13 19.33 -1.56
N ASP A 56 -12.78 18.20 -1.91
CA ASP A 56 -13.71 18.03 -3.04
C ASP A 56 -13.12 18.09 -4.46
N LYS A 57 -11.79 17.96 -4.65
CA LYS A 57 -11.19 17.98 -6.00
C LYS A 57 -10.60 16.64 -6.42
N ASN A 58 -11.08 16.13 -7.55
CA ASN A 58 -10.63 14.91 -8.19
C ASN A 58 -9.33 15.14 -8.99
N ILE A 59 -8.39 14.20 -8.90
CA ILE A 59 -7.23 14.10 -9.78
C ILE A 59 -7.55 13.08 -10.87
N SER A 60 -7.46 13.48 -12.14
CA SER A 60 -7.79 12.62 -13.27
C SER A 60 -6.64 11.72 -13.69
N SER A 61 -5.42 12.27 -13.77
CA SER A 61 -4.23 11.48 -14.08
C SER A 61 -2.95 12.14 -13.58
N ILE A 62 -1.91 11.32 -13.45
CA ILE A 62 -0.56 11.70 -13.08
C ILE A 62 0.39 11.00 -14.05
N VAL A 63 1.23 11.78 -14.73
CA VAL A 63 2.26 11.28 -15.63
C VAL A 63 3.61 11.85 -15.23
N ALA A 64 4.50 10.98 -14.78
CA ALA A 64 5.90 11.30 -14.55
C ALA A 64 6.74 10.77 -15.74
N ASN A 65 7.29 11.69 -16.53
CA ASN A 65 8.07 11.41 -17.72
C ASN A 65 9.51 11.95 -17.53
N GLY A 66 10.30 11.25 -16.73
CA GLY A 66 11.60 11.72 -16.23
C GLY A 66 11.51 12.65 -15.01
N GLY A 67 10.41 13.41 -14.89
CA GLY A 67 10.15 14.30 -13.73
C GLY A 67 9.56 13.58 -12.52
N MET A 68 9.28 14.34 -11.46
CA MET A 68 8.72 13.84 -10.21
C MET A 68 7.36 14.48 -9.90
N VAL A 69 6.42 13.66 -9.42
CA VAL A 69 5.15 14.13 -8.86
C VAL A 69 4.97 13.58 -7.44
N ILE A 70 4.69 14.46 -6.48
CA ILE A 70 4.38 14.12 -5.09
C ILE A 70 2.97 14.59 -4.78
N ILE A 71 2.08 13.65 -4.45
CA ILE A 71 0.73 13.92 -3.94
C ILE A 71 0.76 13.68 -2.42
N GLU A 72 0.56 14.73 -1.64
CA GLU A 72 0.56 14.63 -0.16
C GLU A 72 -0.69 13.92 0.36
N ASP A 73 -1.84 14.23 -0.22
CA ASP A 73 -3.13 13.60 0.05
C ASP A 73 -4.03 13.85 -1.16
N GLY A 74 -4.57 12.78 -1.78
CA GLY A 74 -5.25 12.86 -3.07
C GLY A 74 -6.57 12.07 -3.11
N TYR A 75 -7.45 12.50 -4.01
CA TYR A 75 -8.66 11.77 -4.34
C TYR A 75 -8.73 11.57 -5.85
N SER A 76 -8.99 10.34 -6.28
CA SER A 76 -9.18 9.99 -7.68
C SER A 76 -10.35 9.01 -7.84
N ASN A 77 -11.23 9.33 -8.79
CA ASN A 77 -12.24 8.44 -9.36
C ASN A 77 -12.29 8.71 -10.87
N ILE A 78 -11.82 7.75 -11.66
CA ILE A 78 -11.35 8.02 -13.02
C ILE A 78 -12.43 7.82 -14.08
N GLY A 79 -13.44 6.98 -13.83
CA GLY A 79 -14.56 6.80 -14.75
C GLY A 79 -14.19 6.35 -16.17
N TYR A 80 -15.19 5.96 -16.98
CA TYR A 80 -14.94 5.26 -18.26
C TYR A 80 -14.18 6.10 -19.31
N GLY A 81 -13.13 5.53 -19.94
CA GLY A 81 -12.48 6.08 -21.14
C GLY A 81 -11.15 6.82 -20.94
N HIS A 82 -10.54 6.74 -19.76
CA HIS A 82 -9.30 7.44 -19.41
C HIS A 82 -8.06 6.52 -19.46
N SER A 83 -6.86 7.12 -19.44
CA SER A 83 -5.59 6.39 -19.26
C SER A 83 -5.42 5.94 -17.80
N ALA A 84 -4.43 5.07 -17.54
CA ALA A 84 -4.05 4.71 -16.18
C ALA A 84 -3.87 5.94 -15.28
N PHE A 85 -4.33 5.87 -14.02
CA PHE A 85 -4.28 7.00 -13.08
C PHE A 85 -2.86 7.53 -12.94
N ALA A 86 -1.94 6.66 -12.51
CA ALA A 86 -0.54 6.99 -12.31
C ALA A 86 0.30 6.25 -13.35
N THR A 87 0.98 7.01 -14.21
CA THR A 87 1.90 6.48 -15.22
C THR A 87 3.30 7.03 -15.00
N SER A 88 4.26 6.15 -14.75
CA SER A 88 5.68 6.52 -14.58
C SER A 88 6.55 5.91 -15.66
N LYS A 89 7.35 6.74 -16.34
CA LYS A 89 8.18 6.37 -17.49
C LYS A 89 9.42 7.25 -17.63
N ASN A 90 10.37 6.79 -18.45
CA ASN A 90 11.61 7.51 -18.78
C ASN A 90 12.39 8.04 -17.56
N GLY A 91 12.45 7.26 -16.48
CA GLY A 91 13.10 7.60 -15.21
C GLY A 91 12.22 8.40 -14.24
N GLY A 92 10.94 8.59 -14.54
CA GLY A 92 10.02 9.36 -13.69
C GLY A 92 9.80 8.73 -12.31
N ASP A 93 9.36 9.56 -11.37
CA ASP A 93 9.04 9.15 -10.00
C ASP A 93 7.69 9.73 -9.55
N ILE A 94 6.80 8.88 -9.04
CA ILE A 94 5.51 9.29 -8.48
C ILE A 94 5.47 8.86 -7.03
N LYS A 95 5.05 9.76 -6.13
CA LYS A 95 4.82 9.48 -4.71
C LYS A 95 3.40 9.88 -4.32
N LEU A 96 2.58 8.89 -3.99
CA LEU A 96 1.21 9.05 -3.50
C LEU A 96 1.22 8.75 -2.00
N LYS A 97 1.20 9.78 -1.15
CA LYS A 97 1.47 9.58 0.28
C LYS A 97 0.27 9.13 1.10
N LYS A 98 -0.91 9.69 0.79
CA LYS A 98 -2.23 9.42 1.36
C LYS A 98 -3.27 9.60 0.28
N GLY A 99 -4.42 8.96 0.41
CA GLY A 99 -5.54 9.24 -0.46
C GLY A 99 -6.44 8.05 -0.79
N VAL A 100 -7.41 8.33 -1.63
CA VAL A 100 -8.31 7.34 -2.23
C VAL A 100 -8.08 7.37 -3.73
N TYR A 101 -7.66 6.26 -4.31
CA TYR A 101 -7.31 6.13 -5.71
C TYR A 101 -8.12 5.00 -6.34
N ASN A 102 -9.24 5.38 -6.95
CA ASN A 102 -10.17 4.46 -7.56
C ASN A 102 -10.07 4.56 -9.09
N SER A 103 -9.69 3.46 -9.75
CA SER A 103 -9.74 3.37 -11.21
C SER A 103 -11.18 3.47 -11.73
N GLY A 104 -12.16 3.01 -10.97
CA GLY A 104 -13.56 2.86 -11.37
C GLY A 104 -13.74 1.70 -12.33
N ARG A 105 -14.95 1.54 -12.89
CA ARG A 105 -15.29 0.53 -13.92
C ARG A 105 -14.65 0.88 -15.28
N VAL A 106 -13.33 0.85 -15.35
CA VAL A 106 -12.53 1.34 -16.49
C VAL A 106 -11.57 0.26 -16.95
N SER A 107 -11.17 0.34 -18.22
CA SER A 107 -10.28 -0.59 -18.91
C SER A 107 -8.79 -0.46 -18.58
N THR A 108 -8.42 0.43 -17.65
CA THR A 108 -7.03 0.80 -17.40
C THR A 108 -6.62 0.65 -15.94
N PRO A 109 -5.35 0.25 -15.67
CA PRO A 109 -4.88 0.03 -14.30
C PRO A 109 -4.81 1.34 -13.51
N VAL A 110 -4.84 1.24 -12.18
CA VAL A 110 -4.59 2.40 -11.30
C VAL A 110 -3.11 2.82 -11.36
N ALA A 111 -2.17 1.89 -11.55
CA ALA A 111 -0.77 2.25 -11.67
C ALA A 111 -0.08 1.48 -12.80
N LEU A 112 0.68 2.21 -13.62
CA LEU A 112 1.48 1.67 -14.71
C LEU A 112 2.91 2.22 -14.64
N ALA A 113 3.86 1.34 -14.32
CA ALA A 113 5.29 1.65 -14.41
C ALA A 113 5.90 0.99 -15.65
N GLN A 114 6.42 1.81 -16.56
CA GLN A 114 7.18 1.38 -17.72
C GLN A 114 8.41 2.28 -17.88
N GLY A 115 9.47 1.91 -17.17
CA GLY A 115 10.71 2.66 -17.08
C GLY A 115 10.64 3.81 -16.07
N GLY A 116 9.99 3.61 -14.93
CA GLY A 116 9.88 4.61 -13.86
C GLY A 116 9.45 3.98 -12.54
N THR A 117 9.37 4.79 -11.49
CA THR A 117 8.96 4.37 -10.14
C THR A 117 7.63 4.99 -9.75
N ILE A 118 6.77 4.22 -9.08
CA ILE A 118 5.55 4.67 -8.42
C ILE A 118 5.57 4.15 -6.99
N ASN A 119 5.43 5.03 -6.01
CA ASN A 119 5.34 4.70 -4.60
C ASN A 119 3.96 5.12 -4.08
N ILE A 120 3.17 4.17 -3.57
CA ILE A 120 1.81 4.39 -3.08
C ILE A 120 1.79 4.02 -1.61
N GLY A 121 1.55 4.98 -0.72
CA GLY A 121 1.54 4.76 0.74
C GLY A 121 2.91 4.46 1.36
N VAL A 122 3.99 4.45 0.56
CA VAL A 122 5.36 4.23 1.01
C VAL A 122 6.32 5.26 0.43
N HIS A 123 7.42 5.50 1.13
CA HIS A 123 8.45 6.45 0.72
C HIS A 123 9.23 5.94 -0.50
N ASP A 124 9.56 4.65 -0.45
CA ASP A 124 10.38 3.94 -1.42
C ASP A 124 10.30 2.41 -1.21
N HIS A 125 11.21 1.68 -1.87
CA HIS A 125 11.38 0.23 -1.81
C HIS A 125 11.84 -0.34 -0.45
N HIS A 126 12.20 0.49 0.53
CA HIS A 126 12.51 0.05 1.89
C HIS A 126 11.25 -0.19 2.73
N GLY A 127 10.08 0.27 2.27
CA GLY A 127 8.80 0.01 2.93
C GLY A 127 8.48 0.95 4.09
N GLU A 128 9.09 2.13 4.15
CA GLU A 128 8.71 3.17 5.13
C GLU A 128 7.36 3.77 4.73
N PHE A 129 6.33 3.56 5.54
CA PHE A 129 4.98 4.08 5.28
C PHE A 129 4.91 5.61 5.34
N THR A 130 4.14 6.21 4.44
CA THR A 130 3.98 7.69 4.37
C THR A 130 2.69 8.18 5.02
N GLY A 131 1.78 7.28 5.37
CA GLY A 131 0.48 7.60 5.92
C GLY A 131 -0.29 6.36 6.35
N ASP A 132 -1.45 6.62 6.93
CA ASP A 132 -2.38 5.65 7.54
C ASP A 132 -3.70 5.53 6.78
N LYS A 133 -3.82 6.25 5.66
CA LYS A 133 -5.03 6.37 4.85
C LYS A 133 -4.71 6.23 3.37
N ILE A 134 -4.71 5.00 2.88
CA ILE A 134 -4.47 4.63 1.48
C ILE A 134 -5.54 3.64 1.06
N PHE A 135 -6.47 4.09 0.23
CA PHE A 135 -7.44 3.23 -0.43
C PHE A 135 -7.07 3.13 -1.90
N VAL A 136 -6.85 1.92 -2.39
CA VAL A 136 -6.57 1.67 -3.80
C VAL A 136 -7.59 0.68 -4.33
N GLU A 137 -8.31 1.06 -5.37
CA GLU A 137 -9.20 0.17 -6.10
C GLU A 137 -8.73 0.16 -7.55
N GLY A 138 -8.14 -0.95 -7.99
CA GLY A 138 -7.61 -1.11 -9.34
C GLY A 138 -6.33 -1.94 -9.40
N ASP A 139 -6.09 -2.52 -10.57
CA ASP A 139 -4.90 -3.33 -10.85
C ASP A 139 -3.66 -2.47 -11.05
N VAL A 140 -2.49 -3.04 -10.74
CA VAL A 140 -1.18 -2.42 -10.99
C VAL A 140 -0.37 -3.22 -11.99
N ILE A 141 0.37 -2.53 -12.86
CA ILE A 141 1.13 -3.17 -13.93
C ILE A 141 2.56 -2.63 -13.98
N VAL A 142 3.52 -3.55 -14.00
CA VAL A 142 4.91 -3.29 -14.37
C VAL A 142 5.17 -3.86 -15.76
N LYS A 143 5.75 -3.04 -16.65
CA LYS A 143 6.19 -3.45 -17.99
C LYS A 143 7.69 -3.19 -18.16
N ASN A 144 8.32 -3.96 -19.02
CA ASN A 144 9.72 -3.75 -19.35
C ASN A 144 9.96 -2.44 -20.11
N ASP A 145 11.04 -1.74 -19.78
CA ASP A 145 11.60 -0.62 -20.53
C ASP A 145 13.08 -0.90 -20.88
N PRO A 146 13.55 -0.51 -22.08
CA PRO A 146 14.93 -0.76 -22.50
C PRO A 146 15.99 0.01 -21.70
N ASN A 147 15.63 1.17 -21.14
CA ASN A 147 16.60 2.10 -20.57
C ASN A 147 16.50 2.21 -19.05
N TYR A 148 15.31 1.99 -18.49
CA TYR A 148 15.03 2.21 -17.07
C TYR A 148 14.40 0.98 -16.41
N SER A 149 14.58 0.88 -15.10
CA SER A 149 13.83 -0.03 -14.22
C SER A 149 12.36 0.40 -14.13
N SER A 150 11.47 -0.56 -13.90
CA SER A 150 10.05 -0.30 -13.64
C SER A 150 9.69 -0.80 -12.25
N THR A 151 9.27 0.08 -11.35
CA THR A 151 9.00 -0.32 -9.97
C THR A 151 7.70 0.29 -9.47
N ILE A 152 6.89 -0.56 -8.84
CA ILE A 152 5.73 -0.11 -8.06
C ILE A 152 5.94 -0.61 -6.63
N ASN A 153 5.91 0.31 -5.66
CA ASN A 153 5.95 0.01 -4.24
C ASN A 153 4.60 0.41 -3.64
N ILE A 154 3.93 -0.51 -2.96
CA ILE A 154 2.61 -0.29 -2.35
C ILE A 154 2.72 -0.58 -0.87
N GLY A 155 2.44 0.43 -0.04
CA GLY A 155 2.33 0.31 1.40
C GLY A 155 0.91 0.53 1.85
N ILE A 156 0.36 -0.47 2.50
CA ILE A 156 -0.96 -0.44 3.12
C ILE A 156 -0.73 -0.68 4.61
N ASP A 157 -1.01 0.32 5.44
CA ASP A 157 -0.95 0.19 6.90
C ASP A 157 -1.91 1.20 7.53
N GLY A 158 -2.83 0.73 8.37
CA GLY A 158 -3.85 1.57 9.02
C GLY A 158 -5.26 0.97 8.96
N GLU A 159 -6.16 1.48 9.81
CA GLU A 159 -7.58 1.06 9.83
C GLU A 159 -8.34 1.47 8.56
N GLU A 160 -7.89 2.55 7.95
CA GLU A 160 -8.48 3.14 6.75
C GLU A 160 -7.54 2.92 5.55
N SER A 161 -6.90 1.76 5.46
CA SER A 161 -6.03 1.44 4.32
C SER A 161 -6.32 0.05 3.76
N ASN A 162 -6.66 0.00 2.48
CA ASN A 162 -6.89 -1.24 1.74
C ASN A 162 -6.42 -1.11 0.29
N TRP A 163 -6.15 -2.24 -0.32
CA TRP A 163 -6.00 -2.35 -1.75
C TRP A 163 -6.86 -3.49 -2.26
N SER A 164 -7.78 -3.20 -3.18
CA SER A 164 -8.47 -4.21 -3.97
C SER A 164 -7.96 -4.17 -5.41
N GLY A 165 -7.34 -5.26 -5.88
CA GLY A 165 -6.76 -5.33 -7.22
C GLY A 165 -5.66 -6.39 -7.38
N LEU A 166 -5.25 -6.60 -8.63
CA LEU A 166 -4.23 -7.58 -9.04
C LEU A 166 -2.88 -6.92 -9.35
N ALA A 167 -1.81 -7.71 -9.21
CA ALA A 167 -0.42 -7.28 -9.39
C ALA A 167 0.22 -7.92 -10.62
N PHE A 168 0.24 -7.24 -11.77
CA PHE A 168 0.78 -7.81 -13.01
C PHE A 168 2.21 -7.37 -13.28
N ASN A 169 3.17 -8.27 -13.05
CA ASN A 169 4.53 -8.09 -13.51
C ASN A 169 4.73 -8.73 -14.89
N LEU A 170 4.71 -7.90 -15.94
CA LEU A 170 4.83 -8.32 -17.34
C LEU A 170 6.25 -8.16 -17.89
N ALA A 171 7.24 -7.91 -17.02
CA ALA A 171 8.61 -7.78 -17.44
C ALA A 171 9.25 -9.14 -17.72
N ASP A 172 10.19 -9.16 -18.67
CA ASP A 172 10.98 -10.34 -18.98
C ASP A 172 11.99 -10.59 -17.86
N GLU A 173 11.85 -11.73 -17.18
CA GLU A 173 12.72 -12.18 -16.08
C GLU A 173 14.20 -12.27 -16.48
N ASN A 174 14.50 -12.37 -17.77
CA ASN A 174 15.88 -12.52 -18.27
C ASN A 174 16.58 -11.18 -18.53
N ARG A 175 15.91 -10.04 -18.28
CA ARG A 175 16.51 -8.71 -18.47
C ARG A 175 17.16 -8.18 -17.20
N ARG A 176 18.21 -7.36 -17.40
CA ARG A 176 19.02 -6.76 -16.32
C ARG A 176 18.30 -5.71 -15.48
N ASN A 177 17.23 -5.12 -15.98
CA ASN A 177 16.55 -4.02 -15.29
C ASN A 177 15.64 -4.58 -14.19
N TYR A 178 15.61 -3.89 -13.03
CA TYR A 178 14.78 -4.28 -11.90
C TYR A 178 13.33 -3.95 -12.22
N ASN A 179 12.51 -4.99 -12.41
CA ASN A 179 11.10 -4.84 -12.72
C ASN A 179 10.28 -5.45 -11.60
N HIS A 180 9.95 -4.66 -10.59
CA HIS A 180 9.44 -5.16 -9.32
C HIS A 180 8.12 -4.51 -8.93
N ILE A 181 7.22 -5.34 -8.41
CA ILE A 181 6.09 -4.90 -7.59
C ILE A 181 6.41 -5.34 -6.16
N ASN A 182 6.50 -4.39 -5.23
CA ASN A 182 6.74 -4.67 -3.81
C ASN A 182 5.52 -4.24 -3.01
N VAL A 183 5.08 -5.07 -2.08
CA VAL A 183 3.90 -4.83 -1.25
C VAL A 183 4.30 -4.92 0.22
N PHE A 184 3.90 -3.92 1.01
CA PHE A 184 4.15 -3.80 2.44
C PHE A 184 2.80 -3.67 3.15
N LEU A 185 2.46 -4.61 4.03
CA LEU A 185 1.12 -4.68 4.65
C LEU A 185 1.07 -4.20 6.11
N GLY A 186 2.20 -3.71 6.65
CA GLY A 186 2.24 -3.15 8.01
C GLY A 186 1.67 -4.09 9.07
N GLU A 187 1.00 -3.53 10.08
CA GLU A 187 0.31 -4.30 11.11
C GLU A 187 -1.18 -4.50 10.78
N ARG A 188 -1.74 -3.71 9.87
CA ARG A 188 -3.19 -3.68 9.60
C ARG A 188 -3.58 -3.60 8.13
N GLY A 189 -2.61 -3.69 7.24
CA GLY A 189 -2.86 -3.55 5.80
C GLY A 189 -3.66 -4.71 5.25
N ASP A 190 -4.64 -4.36 4.43
CA ASP A 190 -5.53 -5.29 3.76
C ASP A 190 -5.31 -5.25 2.25
N TRP A 191 -5.05 -6.41 1.65
CA TRP A 191 -4.97 -6.58 0.21
C TRP A 191 -5.95 -7.66 -0.27
N GLU A 192 -6.99 -7.22 -0.95
CA GLU A 192 -7.96 -8.07 -1.60
C GLU A 192 -7.50 -8.40 -3.04
N LEU A 193 -7.22 -9.66 -3.31
CA LEU A 193 -6.98 -10.18 -4.67
C LEU A 193 -8.32 -10.35 -5.39
N LEU A 194 -8.86 -9.22 -5.84
CA LEU A 194 -10.10 -9.14 -6.59
C LEU A 194 -9.86 -8.44 -7.93
N TYR A 195 -10.45 -8.97 -9.01
CA TYR A 195 -10.35 -8.32 -10.30
C TYR A 195 -11.23 -7.06 -10.33
N GLN A 196 -10.61 -5.89 -10.52
CA GLN A 196 -11.30 -4.60 -10.51
C GLN A 196 -11.69 -4.08 -11.91
N GLY A 197 -11.71 -4.92 -12.94
CA GLY A 197 -12.12 -4.49 -14.30
C GLY A 197 -11.06 -3.70 -15.09
N GLY A 198 -9.93 -3.36 -14.45
CA GLY A 198 -8.86 -2.47 -14.94
C GLY A 198 -8.10 -2.90 -16.20
N LEU A 199 -8.49 -4.01 -16.84
CA LEU A 199 -7.75 -4.65 -17.93
C LEU A 199 -8.54 -4.80 -19.24
N ASP A 200 -9.80 -4.37 -19.29
CA ASP A 200 -10.63 -4.52 -20.49
C ASP A 200 -9.97 -3.90 -21.74
N GLY A 201 -9.68 -4.69 -22.77
CA GLY A 201 -8.99 -4.21 -23.98
C GLY A 201 -7.46 -4.21 -23.90
N THR A 202 -6.88 -4.69 -22.80
CA THR A 202 -5.54 -5.27 -22.81
C THR A 202 -5.61 -6.72 -23.30
N ASN A 203 -4.49 -7.30 -23.77
CA ASN A 203 -4.42 -8.74 -24.10
C ASN A 203 -4.21 -9.61 -22.83
N LEU A 204 -4.54 -9.07 -21.65
CA LEU A 204 -4.38 -9.76 -20.38
C LEU A 204 -5.71 -10.43 -20.05
N ASP A 205 -5.68 -11.75 -19.86
CA ASP A 205 -6.83 -12.48 -19.36
C ASP A 205 -6.78 -12.45 -17.83
N SER A 206 -7.54 -11.54 -17.24
CA SER A 206 -7.62 -11.37 -15.80
C SER A 206 -8.18 -12.59 -15.07
N SER A 207 -8.80 -13.57 -15.75
CA SER A 207 -9.31 -14.79 -15.11
C SER A 207 -8.24 -15.88 -14.97
N THR A 208 -7.10 -15.75 -15.67
CA THR A 208 -6.05 -16.78 -15.71
C THR A 208 -4.65 -16.27 -15.43
N MET A 209 -4.39 -14.97 -15.63
CA MET A 209 -3.06 -14.41 -15.42
C MET A 209 -2.75 -14.23 -13.93
N PRO A 210 -1.66 -14.81 -13.42
CA PRO A 210 -1.36 -14.73 -12.01
C PRO A 210 -0.87 -13.35 -11.59
N SER A 211 -1.23 -12.96 -10.36
CA SER A 211 -0.55 -11.87 -9.66
C SER A 211 0.87 -12.28 -9.33
N ARG A 212 1.83 -11.36 -9.45
CA ARG A 212 3.21 -11.58 -9.05
C ARG A 212 3.81 -10.37 -8.37
N VAL A 213 4.33 -10.60 -7.17
CA VAL A 213 5.05 -9.62 -6.37
C VAL A 213 6.48 -10.10 -6.11
N HIS A 214 7.42 -9.17 -6.18
CA HIS A 214 8.83 -9.42 -5.90
C HIS A 214 9.07 -9.59 -4.40
N ARG A 215 8.55 -8.65 -3.60
CA ARG A 215 8.57 -8.74 -2.15
C ARG A 215 7.16 -8.57 -1.62
N LEU A 216 6.74 -9.49 -0.77
CA LEU A 216 5.58 -9.32 0.10
C LEU A 216 6.10 -9.24 1.53
N VAL A 217 5.95 -8.06 2.14
CA VAL A 217 6.46 -7.75 3.47
C VAL A 217 5.27 -7.62 4.41
N GLY A 218 5.15 -8.60 5.30
CA GLY A 218 4.14 -8.64 6.33
C GLY A 218 4.59 -8.02 7.65
N SER A 219 3.81 -8.30 8.69
CA SER A 219 4.01 -7.81 10.04
C SER A 219 5.15 -8.54 10.76
N THR A 220 5.52 -8.04 11.94
CA THR A 220 6.53 -8.68 12.79
C THR A 220 6.02 -9.93 13.50
N ASN A 221 4.70 -10.16 13.51
CA ASN A 221 4.05 -11.29 14.18
C ASN A 221 2.68 -11.56 13.55
N ARG A 222 2.37 -12.84 13.33
CA ARG A 222 1.07 -13.32 12.84
C ARG A 222 -0.19 -12.83 13.56
N ASN A 223 -0.11 -12.35 14.80
CA ASN A 223 -1.27 -11.85 15.55
C ASN A 223 -1.77 -10.46 15.10
N PHE A 224 -1.05 -9.81 14.18
CA PHE A 224 -1.47 -8.57 13.55
C PHE A 224 -2.52 -8.81 12.45
N GLN A 225 -3.20 -7.75 12.04
CA GLN A 225 -4.38 -7.82 11.16
C GLN A 225 -4.01 -7.85 9.68
N ASN A 226 -2.71 -7.82 9.36
CA ASN A 226 -2.28 -7.71 7.98
C ASN A 226 -2.72 -8.94 7.17
N MET A 227 -3.44 -8.72 6.08
CA MET A 227 -4.08 -9.81 5.35
C MET A 227 -4.00 -9.67 3.84
N VAL A 228 -4.02 -10.83 3.19
CA VAL A 228 -4.24 -10.99 1.75
C VAL A 228 -5.45 -11.87 1.57
N GLU A 229 -6.56 -11.31 1.08
CA GLU A 229 -7.79 -12.05 0.84
C GLU A 229 -7.79 -12.60 -0.59
N GLN A 230 -8.07 -13.89 -0.75
CA GLN A 230 -8.11 -14.56 -2.04
C GLN A 230 -9.55 -14.72 -2.52
N ASN A 231 -10.03 -13.76 -3.31
CA ASN A 231 -11.40 -13.74 -3.82
C ASN A 231 -11.49 -14.12 -5.31
N GLU A 232 -10.37 -14.45 -5.96
CA GLU A 232 -10.32 -14.78 -7.39
C GLU A 232 -9.60 -16.10 -7.68
N HIS A 233 -9.80 -16.67 -8.86
CA HIS A 233 -9.09 -17.87 -9.28
C HIS A 233 -7.58 -17.66 -9.54
N ASN A 234 -7.13 -16.40 -9.51
CA ASN A 234 -5.79 -15.97 -9.85
C ASN A 234 -4.77 -16.39 -8.80
N LYS A 235 -3.76 -17.15 -9.22
CA LYS A 235 -2.62 -17.49 -8.37
C LYS A 235 -1.84 -16.23 -7.99
N LEU A 236 -1.28 -16.24 -6.78
CA LEU A 236 -0.34 -15.22 -6.32
C LEU A 236 1.06 -15.82 -6.25
N TYR A 237 2.00 -15.27 -7.02
CA TYR A 237 3.42 -15.59 -6.92
C TYR A 237 4.15 -14.53 -6.10
N ILE A 238 4.91 -14.96 -5.11
CA ILE A 238 5.73 -14.14 -4.24
C ILE A 238 7.17 -14.60 -4.41
N ASP A 239 8.05 -13.76 -4.98
CA ASP A 239 9.46 -14.15 -5.13
C ASP A 239 10.14 -14.24 -3.75
N LYS A 240 9.83 -13.31 -2.84
CA LYS A 240 10.34 -13.31 -1.47
C LYS A 240 9.30 -12.86 -0.46
N LEU A 241 8.98 -13.73 0.50
CA LEU A 241 8.17 -13.40 1.67
C LEU A 241 9.06 -12.90 2.81
N GLU A 242 8.68 -11.79 3.44
CA GLU A 242 9.35 -11.22 4.60
C GLU A 242 8.31 -10.95 5.70
N GLY A 243 8.62 -11.28 6.96
CA GLY A 243 7.64 -11.15 8.06
C GLY A 243 6.49 -12.16 7.97
N HIS A 244 5.42 -11.89 8.72
CA HIS A 244 4.23 -12.76 8.80
C HIS A 244 3.08 -12.17 7.98
N VAL A 245 2.45 -13.00 7.15
CA VAL A 245 1.26 -12.62 6.37
C VAL A 245 0.14 -13.61 6.61
N ASN A 246 -1.07 -13.08 6.83
CA ASN A 246 -2.28 -13.87 6.93
C ASN A 246 -2.97 -13.93 5.56
N PHE A 247 -3.17 -15.13 5.03
CA PHE A 247 -3.88 -15.37 3.77
C PHE A 247 -5.29 -15.88 4.08
N ILE A 248 -6.31 -15.21 3.57
CA ILE A 248 -7.71 -15.50 3.88
C ILE A 248 -8.35 -16.18 2.67
N TYR A 249 -9.00 -17.31 2.92
CA TYR A 249 -9.90 -17.99 1.98
C TYR A 249 -11.29 -18.07 2.61
N ASP A 250 -12.27 -17.33 2.10
CA ASP A 250 -13.65 -17.37 2.58
C ASP A 250 -14.60 -17.98 1.53
N PRO A 251 -14.59 -19.32 1.38
CA PRO A 251 -15.30 -19.94 0.27
C PRO A 251 -16.82 -19.86 0.35
N ASN A 252 -17.40 -19.45 1.47
CA ASN A 252 -18.84 -19.35 1.63
C ASN A 252 -19.30 -17.94 1.96
N ASP A 253 -18.41 -16.96 1.74
CA ASP A 253 -18.68 -15.54 1.85
C ASP A 253 -19.39 -15.25 3.20
N GLU A 254 -18.76 -15.66 4.29
CA GLU A 254 -19.23 -15.42 5.66
C GLU A 254 -19.25 -13.92 5.96
N TYR A 255 -18.32 -13.18 5.35
CA TYR A 255 -18.09 -11.75 5.60
C TYR A 255 -18.61 -10.81 4.52
N ALA A 256 -19.48 -11.31 3.64
CA ALA A 256 -20.05 -10.54 2.55
C ALA A 256 -20.73 -9.25 3.02
N ASP A 257 -20.71 -8.23 2.15
CA ASP A 257 -21.40 -6.97 2.37
C ASP A 257 -22.93 -7.15 2.25
N THR A 258 -23.55 -7.57 3.35
CA THR A 258 -25.02 -7.63 3.47
C THR A 258 -25.68 -6.26 3.55
N GLU A 259 -24.91 -5.17 3.64
CA GLU A 259 -25.40 -3.80 3.60
C GLU A 259 -25.59 -3.30 2.14
N ASP A 260 -24.92 -3.93 1.17
CA ASP A 260 -25.16 -3.70 -0.26
C ASP A 260 -26.51 -4.33 -0.70
N PRO A 261 -27.50 -3.52 -1.13
CA PRO A 261 -28.78 -4.03 -1.60
C PRO A 261 -28.70 -4.83 -2.92
N GLU A 262 -27.60 -4.72 -3.68
CA GLU A 262 -27.36 -5.49 -4.91
C GLU A 262 -26.63 -6.82 -4.65
N TYR A 263 -26.16 -7.06 -3.42
CA TYR A 263 -25.44 -8.27 -3.07
C TYR A 263 -26.32 -9.53 -3.24
N THR A 264 -25.81 -10.50 -4.00
CA THR A 264 -26.40 -11.83 -4.11
C THR A 264 -25.51 -12.86 -3.42
N PRO A 265 -25.99 -13.53 -2.36
CA PRO A 265 -25.22 -14.58 -1.70
C PRO A 265 -24.78 -15.68 -2.66
N PRO A 266 -23.65 -16.35 -2.40
CA PRO A 266 -23.24 -17.53 -3.16
C PRO A 266 -24.37 -18.54 -3.27
N THR A 267 -24.67 -18.97 -4.49
CA THR A 267 -25.68 -20.01 -4.76
C THR A 267 -25.14 -21.41 -4.49
N THR A 268 -23.82 -21.55 -4.40
CA THR A 268 -23.11 -22.79 -4.08
C THR A 268 -22.49 -22.66 -2.70
N THR A 269 -22.70 -23.67 -1.86
CA THR A 269 -22.04 -23.78 -0.56
C THR A 269 -21.04 -24.93 -0.60
N TYR A 270 -19.81 -24.65 -0.20
CA TYR A 270 -18.71 -25.60 -0.17
C TYR A 270 -18.50 -26.15 1.23
N ASN A 271 -18.33 -27.47 1.35
CA ASN A 271 -18.22 -28.14 2.65
C ASN A 271 -16.77 -28.32 3.14
N GLY A 272 -15.76 -27.91 2.35
CA GLY A 272 -14.35 -28.01 2.72
C GLY A 272 -13.74 -29.40 2.60
N LEU A 273 -14.52 -30.44 2.25
CA LEU A 273 -14.04 -31.83 2.23
C LEU A 273 -13.26 -32.20 0.97
N THR A 274 -13.28 -31.33 -0.05
CA THR A 274 -12.56 -31.49 -1.31
C THR A 274 -11.66 -30.29 -1.59
N ALA A 275 -10.60 -30.47 -2.37
CA ALA A 275 -9.70 -29.37 -2.74
C ALA A 275 -10.44 -28.20 -3.42
N ASP A 276 -11.44 -28.51 -4.26
CA ASP A 276 -12.26 -27.50 -4.97
C ASP A 276 -13.15 -26.67 -4.03
N SER A 277 -13.25 -27.04 -2.75
CA SER A 277 -14.03 -26.28 -1.76
C SER A 277 -13.41 -24.93 -1.42
N PHE A 278 -12.10 -24.76 -1.60
CA PHE A 278 -11.41 -23.49 -1.41
C PHE A 278 -11.20 -22.84 -2.78
N TRP A 279 -12.28 -22.29 -3.33
CA TRP A 279 -12.23 -21.52 -4.57
C TRP A 279 -11.38 -20.27 -4.32
N GLY A 280 -10.40 -20.06 -5.20
CA GLY A 280 -9.32 -19.11 -4.99
C GLY A 280 -8.03 -19.60 -5.63
N GLY A 281 -7.15 -18.71 -6.08
CA GLY A 281 -5.83 -19.08 -6.58
C GLY A 281 -4.91 -19.68 -5.52
N ASP A 282 -3.89 -20.42 -5.95
CA ASP A 282 -2.84 -20.91 -5.06
C ASP A 282 -1.83 -19.80 -4.75
N ILE A 283 -1.26 -19.83 -3.54
CA ILE A 283 -0.16 -18.97 -3.11
C ILE A 283 1.17 -19.68 -3.35
N HIS A 284 2.02 -19.11 -4.19
CA HIS A 284 3.33 -19.64 -4.54
C HIS A 284 4.44 -18.73 -3.98
N ILE A 285 5.10 -19.18 -2.92
CA ILE A 285 6.23 -18.50 -2.29
C ILE A 285 7.53 -19.14 -2.79
N THR A 286 8.35 -18.36 -3.47
CA THR A 286 9.64 -18.85 -3.98
C THR A 286 10.65 -18.98 -2.85
N SER A 287 10.88 -17.89 -2.12
CA SER A 287 11.84 -17.81 -1.00
C SER A 287 11.27 -17.06 0.20
N ALA A 288 11.86 -17.26 1.37
CA ALA A 288 11.44 -16.64 2.61
C ALA A 288 12.63 -16.07 3.40
N ALA A 289 12.48 -14.87 3.96
CA ALA A 289 13.41 -14.34 4.94
C ALA A 289 13.34 -15.15 6.25
N PRO A 290 14.42 -15.17 7.07
CA PRO A 290 14.37 -15.82 8.37
C PRO A 290 13.20 -15.32 9.23
N ASN A 291 12.50 -16.25 9.88
CA ASN A 291 11.30 -15.99 10.69
C ASN A 291 10.11 -15.43 9.90
N ALA A 292 10.04 -15.67 8.58
CA ALA A 292 8.84 -15.36 7.82
C ALA A 292 7.75 -16.41 8.06
N GLY A 293 6.48 -16.01 7.95
CA GLY A 293 5.34 -16.89 8.17
C GLY A 293 4.23 -16.69 7.16
N ALA A 294 3.69 -17.80 6.63
CA ALA A 294 2.51 -17.83 5.79
C ALA A 294 1.37 -18.55 6.54
N HIS A 295 0.36 -17.78 6.94
CA HIS A 295 -0.71 -18.29 7.80
C HIS A 295 -2.03 -18.27 7.04
N LEU A 296 -2.59 -19.44 6.75
CA LEU A 296 -3.83 -19.55 5.98
C LEU A 296 -5.02 -19.67 6.93
N TYR A 297 -6.08 -18.94 6.62
CA TYR A 297 -7.31 -18.92 7.42
C TYR A 297 -8.52 -19.14 6.54
N THR A 298 -9.53 -19.79 7.12
CA THR A 298 -10.87 -19.89 6.55
C THR A 298 -11.93 -19.57 7.58
N SER A 299 -13.03 -19.01 7.08
CA SER A 299 -14.30 -18.94 7.79
C SER A 299 -14.87 -20.35 8.02
N ARG A 300 -15.92 -20.47 8.83
CA ARG A 300 -16.52 -21.78 9.17
C ARG A 300 -17.88 -22.00 8.52
N LYS A 301 -18.53 -20.95 8.03
CA LYS A 301 -19.83 -21.01 7.36
C LYS A 301 -19.78 -22.06 6.25
N GLY A 302 -20.78 -22.95 6.22
CA GLY A 302 -20.92 -23.98 5.19
C GLY A 302 -19.98 -25.19 5.30
N LEU A 303 -18.89 -25.12 6.06
CA LEU A 303 -17.93 -26.21 6.19
C LEU A 303 -18.51 -27.39 7.01
N ASP A 304 -18.22 -28.62 6.57
CA ASP A 304 -18.54 -29.82 7.36
C ASP A 304 -17.48 -30.00 8.44
N LEU A 305 -17.81 -29.56 9.66
CA LEU A 305 -16.96 -29.68 10.84
C LEU A 305 -17.52 -30.71 11.84
N SER A 306 -18.38 -31.63 11.37
CA SER A 306 -19.15 -32.55 12.23
C SER A 306 -18.31 -33.62 12.92
N THR A 307 -17.12 -33.91 12.40
CA THR A 307 -16.19 -34.91 12.94
C THR A 307 -14.76 -34.39 12.90
N GLU A 308 -13.89 -34.91 13.77
CA GLU A 308 -12.47 -34.54 13.76
C GLU A 308 -11.80 -34.85 12.41
N ASP A 309 -12.15 -35.96 11.77
CA ASP A 309 -11.65 -36.33 10.43
C ASP A 309 -12.03 -35.29 9.38
N ASN A 310 -13.25 -34.77 9.44
CA ASN A 310 -13.70 -33.72 8.51
C ASN A 310 -12.97 -32.40 8.75
N VAL A 311 -12.82 -31.99 10.01
CA VAL A 311 -12.01 -30.80 10.35
C VAL A 311 -10.58 -30.94 9.83
N ASN A 312 -9.98 -32.12 10.00
CA ASN A 312 -8.62 -32.35 9.53
C ASN A 312 -8.52 -32.32 7.99
N LYS A 313 -9.52 -32.83 7.26
CA LYS A 313 -9.59 -32.73 5.78
C LYS A 313 -9.72 -31.30 5.31
N VAL A 314 -10.54 -30.49 5.99
CA VAL A 314 -10.72 -29.06 5.71
C VAL A 314 -9.37 -28.34 5.84
N LEU A 315 -8.68 -28.52 6.96
CA LEU A 315 -7.36 -27.92 7.21
C LEU A 315 -6.30 -28.40 6.21
N ASP A 316 -6.33 -29.69 5.82
CA ASP A 316 -5.40 -30.25 4.84
C ASP A 316 -5.65 -29.70 3.42
N ASN A 317 -6.91 -29.59 3.01
CA ASN A 317 -7.28 -28.96 1.74
C ASN A 317 -6.88 -27.48 1.70
N LEU A 318 -7.02 -26.75 2.82
CA LEU A 318 -6.53 -25.38 2.91
C LEU A 318 -5.00 -25.32 2.83
N ALA A 319 -4.28 -26.22 3.50
CA ALA A 319 -2.81 -26.27 3.46
C ALA A 319 -2.27 -26.53 2.05
N HIS A 320 -2.99 -27.28 1.23
CA HIS A 320 -2.64 -27.53 -0.18
C HIS A 320 -2.68 -26.29 -1.08
N LYS A 321 -3.22 -25.16 -0.60
CA LYS A 321 -3.28 -23.88 -1.33
C LYS A 321 -1.97 -23.10 -1.32
N VAL A 322 -0.98 -23.48 -0.50
CA VAL A 322 0.30 -22.78 -0.41
C VAL A 322 1.47 -23.66 -0.80
N TYR A 323 2.43 -23.07 -1.51
CA TYR A 323 3.66 -23.72 -1.98
C TYR A 323 4.89 -22.93 -1.54
N TYR A 324 5.90 -23.61 -1.03
CA TYR A 324 7.20 -23.07 -0.69
C TYR A 324 8.31 -23.69 -1.55
N HIS A 325 8.58 -23.07 -2.70
CA HIS A 325 9.41 -23.70 -3.74
C HIS A 325 10.84 -23.97 -3.27
N ASN A 326 11.52 -23.02 -2.62
CA ASN A 326 12.90 -23.23 -2.15
C ASN A 326 13.03 -24.25 -1.01
N TYR A 327 11.93 -24.77 -0.46
CA TYR A 327 12.00 -25.93 0.42
C TYR A 327 12.68 -27.12 -0.27
N VAL A 328 12.45 -27.31 -1.57
CA VAL A 328 13.03 -28.41 -2.35
C VAL A 328 14.55 -28.29 -2.50
N THR A 329 15.08 -27.07 -2.43
CA THR A 329 16.51 -26.75 -2.53
C THR A 329 17.19 -26.58 -1.17
N GLY A 330 16.45 -26.75 -0.08
CA GLY A 330 16.99 -26.80 1.29
C GLY A 330 16.68 -25.59 2.17
N GLU A 331 15.93 -24.60 1.70
CA GLU A 331 15.55 -23.44 2.51
C GLU A 331 14.49 -23.83 3.57
N ARG A 332 14.62 -23.32 4.80
CA ARG A 332 13.79 -23.71 5.96
C ARG A 332 13.32 -22.50 6.77
N ASN A 333 13.20 -21.35 6.11
CA ASN A 333 12.94 -20.08 6.79
C ASN A 333 11.46 -19.79 6.99
N LEU A 334 10.59 -20.52 6.28
CA LEU A 334 9.15 -20.27 6.26
C LEU A 334 8.39 -21.15 7.26
N GLU A 335 7.77 -20.49 8.22
CA GLU A 335 6.70 -21.07 9.03
C GLU A 335 5.40 -21.12 8.22
N GLY A 336 4.62 -22.19 8.38
CA GLY A 336 3.29 -22.28 7.79
C GLY A 336 2.26 -22.76 8.80
N THR A 337 1.07 -22.16 8.82
CA THR A 337 -0.05 -22.61 9.65
C THR A 337 -1.35 -22.55 8.87
N VAL A 338 -2.32 -23.38 9.26
CA VAL A 338 -3.71 -23.34 8.80
C VAL A 338 -4.65 -23.21 9.99
N ALA A 339 -5.72 -22.44 9.86
CA ALA A 339 -6.72 -22.33 10.90
C ALA A 339 -8.15 -22.13 10.36
N ILE A 340 -9.13 -22.61 11.12
CA ILE A 340 -10.56 -22.33 10.96
C ILE A 340 -10.96 -21.33 12.05
N ALA A 341 -11.59 -20.23 11.66
CA ALA A 341 -12.02 -19.18 12.58
C ALA A 341 -13.22 -19.61 13.47
N SER A 342 -13.38 -18.95 14.63
CA SER A 342 -14.57 -19.09 15.48
C SER A 342 -15.77 -18.28 14.98
N GLU A 343 -16.97 -18.56 15.48
CA GLU A 343 -18.23 -17.84 15.14
C GLU A 343 -18.17 -16.37 15.58
N GLY A 344 -18.57 -15.43 14.70
CA GLY A 344 -19.01 -14.06 15.02
C GLY A 344 -17.95 -13.05 15.51
N ALA A 345 -17.85 -11.92 14.80
CA ALA A 345 -17.20 -10.65 15.22
C ALA A 345 -15.73 -10.70 15.69
N GLU A 346 -14.80 -10.96 14.78
CA GLU A 346 -13.38 -10.60 14.98
C GLU A 346 -12.76 -10.01 13.68
N SER A 347 -13.45 -9.06 13.04
CA SER A 347 -13.07 -8.38 11.77
C SER A 347 -11.87 -7.43 11.91
N GLY A 348 -10.76 -7.97 12.39
CA GLY A 348 -9.47 -7.29 12.40
C GLY A 348 -8.52 -7.95 13.38
N ARG A 349 -8.97 -8.45 14.52
CA ARG A 349 -8.09 -9.16 15.45
C ARG A 349 -8.46 -10.62 15.42
N PHE A 350 -7.93 -11.39 14.47
CA PHE A 350 -8.10 -12.83 14.51
C PHE A 350 -7.39 -13.37 15.75
N LYS A 351 -8.15 -13.53 16.84
CA LYS A 351 -7.75 -14.31 17.98
C LYS A 351 -8.20 -15.72 17.66
N VAL A 352 -7.27 -16.65 17.51
CA VAL A 352 -7.60 -18.07 17.52
C VAL A 352 -8.22 -18.37 18.89
N VAL A 353 -9.55 -18.32 18.99
CA VAL A 353 -10.23 -18.54 20.26
C VAL A 353 -10.11 -20.03 20.57
N THR A 354 -9.26 -20.40 21.52
CA THR A 354 -9.04 -21.79 21.99
C THR A 354 -10.27 -22.46 22.63
N SER A 355 -11.48 -21.92 22.42
CA SER A 355 -12.76 -22.51 22.82
C SER A 355 -13.77 -22.39 21.67
N GLY A 356 -14.35 -23.53 21.26
CA GLY A 356 -15.27 -23.63 20.13
C GLY A 356 -14.73 -24.52 19.01
N TYR A 357 -15.21 -24.35 17.78
CA TYR A 357 -14.74 -25.08 16.59
C TYR A 357 -13.42 -24.54 16.00
N ALA A 358 -12.82 -23.51 16.62
CA ALA A 358 -11.54 -22.98 16.15
C ALA A 358 -10.46 -24.05 16.30
N LYS A 359 -9.87 -24.43 15.16
CA LYS A 359 -8.77 -25.39 15.10
C LYS A 359 -7.66 -24.81 14.27
N GLU A 360 -6.44 -24.98 14.75
CA GLU A 360 -5.22 -24.56 14.10
C GLU A 360 -4.25 -25.74 14.04
N GLY A 361 -3.36 -25.74 13.05
CA GLY A 361 -2.09 -26.47 13.19
C GLY A 361 -1.06 -26.10 12.14
N ALA A 362 0.11 -26.70 12.32
CA ALA A 362 1.26 -26.43 11.48
C ALA A 362 1.11 -27.05 10.08
N ILE A 363 1.71 -26.36 9.11
CA ILE A 363 1.98 -26.86 7.77
C ILE A 363 3.37 -27.48 7.76
N THR A 364 3.49 -28.63 7.13
CA THR A 364 4.77 -29.17 6.67
C THR A 364 4.89 -29.01 5.16
N TRP A 365 6.11 -28.81 4.69
CA TRP A 365 6.40 -28.62 3.27
C TRP A 365 6.86 -29.94 2.64
N GLN A 366 6.29 -30.28 1.49
CA GLN A 366 6.52 -31.55 0.80
C GLN A 366 7.58 -31.40 -0.30
N ALA A 367 8.80 -31.91 -0.07
CA ALA A 367 9.89 -31.78 -1.04
C ALA A 367 9.62 -32.53 -2.36
N ASP A 368 8.87 -33.63 -2.30
CA ASP A 368 8.45 -34.45 -3.45
C ASP A 368 7.24 -33.86 -4.19
N GLN A 369 6.53 -32.89 -3.60
CA GLN A 369 5.38 -32.18 -4.20
C GLN A 369 5.70 -30.69 -4.44
N ASN A 370 6.93 -30.39 -4.89
CA ASN A 370 7.36 -29.03 -5.22
C ASN A 370 7.13 -28.00 -4.10
N GLY A 371 7.31 -28.42 -2.85
CA GLY A 371 7.14 -27.57 -1.68
C GLY A 371 5.69 -27.29 -1.29
N GLN A 372 4.71 -28.05 -1.79
CA GLN A 372 3.31 -27.91 -1.38
C GLN A 372 3.14 -28.09 0.13
N GLY A 373 2.32 -27.25 0.75
CA GLY A 373 1.93 -27.35 2.14
C GLY A 373 1.04 -28.58 2.42
N LYS A 374 1.21 -29.16 3.59
CA LYS A 374 0.41 -30.28 4.12
C LYS A 374 0.12 -30.08 5.59
N TYR A 375 -1.13 -30.29 6.00
CA TYR A 375 -1.52 -30.17 7.39
C TYR A 375 -0.95 -31.32 8.23
N VAL A 376 -0.41 -30.99 9.42
CA VAL A 376 0.07 -31.99 10.37
C VAL A 376 -1.03 -32.36 11.36
N TYR A 377 -1.58 -33.56 11.21
CA TYR A 377 -2.59 -34.11 12.13
C TYR A 377 -2.08 -34.19 13.57
N GLY A 378 -2.88 -33.73 14.53
CA GLY A 378 -2.66 -33.96 15.96
C GLY A 378 -1.54 -33.14 16.62
N ASN A 379 -0.83 -32.29 15.87
CA ASN A 379 0.17 -31.38 16.41
C ASN A 379 -0.44 -29.97 16.54
N THR A 380 -1.43 -29.81 17.43
CA THR A 380 -1.89 -28.49 17.89
C THR A 380 -0.75 -27.88 18.71
N THR A 381 0.17 -27.19 18.04
CA THR A 381 1.04 -26.25 18.73
C THR A 381 0.15 -25.12 19.22
N VAL A 382 -0.29 -25.22 20.48
CA VAL A 382 -0.80 -24.06 21.20
C VAL A 382 0.39 -23.10 21.26
N THR A 383 0.39 -22.07 20.41
CA THR A 383 1.32 -20.96 20.58
C THR A 383 1.13 -20.48 22.02
N PRO A 384 2.17 -20.49 22.87
CA PRO A 384 2.02 -20.06 24.26
C PRO A 384 1.36 -18.68 24.26
N ALA A 385 0.37 -18.47 25.12
CA ALA A 385 -0.20 -17.15 25.34
C ALA A 385 0.97 -16.14 25.46
N PRO A 386 0.94 -15.01 24.72
CA PRO A 386 2.06 -14.09 24.68
C PRO A 386 2.51 -13.82 26.10
N GLN A 387 3.75 -14.20 26.41
CA GLN A 387 4.34 -13.86 27.69
C GLN A 387 4.23 -12.33 27.79
N PRO A 388 3.64 -11.77 28.86
CA PRO A 388 3.50 -10.33 28.98
C PRO A 388 4.88 -9.74 28.73
N VAL A 389 4.97 -8.90 27.69
CA VAL A 389 6.17 -8.14 27.39
C VAL A 389 6.56 -7.48 28.72
N PRO A 390 7.78 -7.71 29.25
CA PRO A 390 8.19 -7.06 30.48
C PRO A 390 7.94 -5.58 30.28
N THR A 391 7.10 -5.00 31.13
CA THR A 391 6.84 -3.56 31.12
C THR A 391 8.22 -2.90 31.13
N PRO A 392 8.56 -2.08 30.12
CA PRO A 392 9.83 -1.39 30.12
C PRO A 392 9.92 -0.67 31.46
N THR A 393 10.96 -0.98 32.22
CA THR A 393 11.24 -0.29 33.48
C THR A 393 11.28 1.19 33.10
N PRO A 394 10.46 2.06 33.70
CA PRO A 394 10.43 3.46 33.31
C PRO A 394 11.85 3.99 33.34
N THR A 395 12.35 4.38 32.17
CA THR A 395 13.64 5.03 32.04
C THR A 395 13.61 6.23 32.99
N PRO A 396 14.56 6.36 33.93
CA PRO A 396 14.59 7.50 34.84
C PRO A 396 14.45 8.77 34.02
N ALA A 397 13.45 9.59 34.37
CA ALA A 397 13.21 10.85 33.69
C ALA A 397 14.54 11.62 33.63
N PRO A 398 14.94 12.15 32.45
CA PRO A 398 16.17 12.92 32.35
C PRO A 398 16.11 14.02 33.40
N THR A 399 17.12 14.06 34.28
CA THR A 399 17.30 15.15 35.23
C THR A 399 17.22 16.47 34.45
N PRO A 400 16.33 17.40 34.82
CA PRO A 400 16.19 18.65 34.11
C PRO A 400 17.55 19.35 34.06
N THR A 401 18.02 19.62 32.85
CA THR A 401 19.23 20.39 32.60
C THR A 401 19.07 21.74 33.31
N PRO A 402 20.04 22.18 34.15
CA PRO A 402 19.96 23.48 34.81
C PRO A 402 19.68 24.58 33.79
N ALA A 403 18.69 25.43 34.08
CA ALA A 403 18.35 26.56 33.24
C ALA A 403 19.61 27.41 32.98
N PRO A 404 19.85 27.85 31.72
CA PRO A 404 20.97 28.72 31.40
C PRO A 404 20.94 29.96 32.30
N GLN A 405 22.07 30.25 32.95
CA GLN A 405 22.23 31.43 33.78
C GLN A 405 21.94 32.68 32.94
N PRO A 406 21.11 33.63 33.42
CA PRO A 406 20.82 34.86 32.69
C PRO A 406 22.11 35.56 32.26
N ALA A 407 22.16 35.98 30.99
CA ALA A 407 23.29 36.72 30.46
C ALA A 407 23.53 38.00 31.27
N PRO A 408 24.79 38.40 31.50
CA PRO A 408 25.12 39.63 32.22
C PRO A 408 24.42 40.83 31.57
N GLN A 409 23.69 41.60 32.38
CA GLN A 409 23.04 42.82 31.94
C GLN A 409 24.11 43.81 31.43
N PRO A 410 23.93 44.42 30.23
CA PRO A 410 24.89 45.37 29.70
C PRO A 410 25.03 46.57 30.63
N THR A 411 26.27 46.98 30.85
CA THR A 411 26.66 48.13 31.68
C THR A 411 26.10 49.41 31.05
N PRO A 412 25.38 50.26 31.80
CA PRO A 412 24.87 51.52 31.27
C PRO A 412 26.00 52.39 30.71
N ALA A 413 25.81 52.93 29.50
CA ALA A 413 26.77 53.82 28.87
C ALA A 413 26.94 55.12 29.70
N PRO A 414 28.15 55.70 29.76
CA PRO A 414 28.40 56.94 30.49
C PRO A 414 27.51 58.08 29.99
N GLN A 415 26.87 58.78 30.93
CA GLN A 415 26.04 59.94 30.65
C GLN A 415 26.88 61.07 30.03
N PRO A 416 26.43 61.72 28.93
CA PRO A 416 27.13 62.86 28.33
C PRO A 416 27.29 64.01 29.32
N ALA A 417 28.47 64.64 29.31
CA ALA A 417 28.78 65.80 30.13
C ALA A 417 27.82 66.96 29.81
N PRO A 418 27.38 67.74 30.82
CA PRO A 418 26.47 68.86 30.61
C PRO A 418 27.09 69.92 29.69
N GLN A 419 26.34 70.31 28.68
CA GLN A 419 26.70 71.33 27.70
C GLN A 419 26.76 72.71 28.38
N PRO A 420 27.79 73.54 28.11
CA PRO A 420 27.89 74.87 28.69
C PRO A 420 26.75 75.78 28.24
N THR A 421 26.19 76.50 29.20
CA THR A 421 25.11 77.49 29.04
C THR A 421 25.57 78.64 28.11
N PRO A 422 24.82 78.99 27.05
CA PRO A 422 25.13 80.15 26.23
C PRO A 422 25.09 81.45 27.04
N ALA A 423 26.08 82.31 26.85
CA ALA A 423 26.14 83.63 27.46
C ALA A 423 24.98 84.51 26.97
N PRO A 424 24.37 85.34 27.85
CA PRO A 424 23.26 86.20 27.48
C PRO A 424 23.68 87.24 26.43
N GLN A 425 22.89 87.33 25.36
CA GLN A 425 23.02 88.36 24.32
C GLN A 425 22.67 89.74 24.90
N PRO A 426 23.43 90.80 24.58
CA PRO A 426 23.10 92.16 25.00
C PRO A 426 21.81 92.65 24.35
N VAL A 427 20.96 93.27 25.18
CA VAL A 427 19.67 93.85 24.80
C VAL A 427 19.88 95.05 23.87
N PRO A 428 19.21 95.11 22.70
CA PRO A 428 19.24 96.29 21.86
C PRO A 428 18.46 97.45 22.49
N THR A 429 19.09 98.62 22.52
CA THR A 429 18.56 99.88 23.07
C THR A 429 17.58 100.51 22.06
N PRO A 430 16.33 100.83 22.45
CA PRO A 430 15.46 101.68 21.64
C PRO A 430 15.85 103.16 21.79
N THR A 431 15.81 103.87 20.67
CA THR A 431 16.05 105.32 20.48
C THR A 431 15.07 106.22 21.22
#